data_AF-A0A6N8B007-F1
#
_entry.id   AF-A0A6N8B007-F1
#
_cell.length_a   1.000
_cell.length_b   1.000
_cell.length_c   1.000
_cell.angle_alpha   90.00
_cell.angle_beta   90.00
_cell.angle_gamma   90.00
#
_symmetry.space_group_name_H-M   'P 1'
#
loop_
_entity.id
_entity.type
_entity.pdbx_description
1 polymer ?
#
loop_
_entity_poly.entity_id
_entity_poly.type
_entity_poly.pdbx_seq_one_letter_code
_entity_poly.pdbx_strand_id
1 'polypeptide(L)'
;MQHFTADELKDVLNKLRNKEKVDNKELDRLKMYIPLHLTKEHAEEMAKMVEEIREGKRQPLSKEERAEMHQKNMAESLDNIVEALPKMDEKQYTEACTMCETLRRQVARN
;
A
#
# COMPACT_ATOMS: atom_id res chain seq x y z
N MET A 1 5.10 -18.08 -1.46
CA MET A 1 4.30 -17.23 -2.36
C MET A 1 5.19 -16.74 -3.48
N GLN A 2 4.69 -16.55 -4.69
CA GLN A 2 5.51 -16.08 -5.82
C GLN A 2 5.65 -14.56 -5.77
N HIS A 3 6.84 -14.08 -5.45
CA HIS A 3 7.15 -12.64 -5.43
C HIS A 3 7.31 -12.07 -6.84
N PHE A 4 7.04 -10.78 -7.03
CA PHE A 4 7.35 -10.14 -8.32
C PHE A 4 8.86 -10.12 -8.56
N THR A 5 9.25 -10.36 -9.81
CA THR A 5 10.56 -9.91 -10.29
C THR A 5 10.57 -8.38 -10.43
N ALA A 6 11.75 -7.78 -10.60
CA ALA A 6 11.85 -6.34 -10.82
C ALA A 6 11.12 -5.91 -12.11
N ASP A 7 11.24 -6.72 -13.18
CA ASP A 7 10.61 -6.46 -14.47
C ASP A 7 9.08 -6.63 -14.40
N GLU A 8 8.60 -7.66 -13.71
CA GLU A 8 7.15 -7.87 -13.50
C GLU A 8 6.52 -6.72 -12.72
N LEU A 9 7.16 -6.27 -11.63
CA LEU A 9 6.66 -5.14 -10.85
C LEU A 9 6.60 -3.86 -11.69
N LYS A 10 7.65 -3.60 -12.47
CA LYS A 10 7.71 -2.42 -13.35
C LYS A 10 6.65 -2.48 -14.44
N ASP A 11 6.42 -3.65 -15.02
CA ASP A 11 5.37 -3.86 -16.04
C ASP A 11 3.98 -3.56 -15.48
N VAL A 12 3.66 -4.08 -14.29
CA VAL A 12 2.37 -3.81 -13.63
C VAL A 12 2.21 -2.32 -13.32
N LEU A 13 3.23 -1.65 -12.78
CA LEU A 13 3.17 -0.22 -12.49
C LEU A 13 2.99 0.63 -13.77
N ASN A 14 3.65 0.25 -14.87
CA ASN A 14 3.48 0.91 -16.16
C ASN A 14 2.07 0.69 -16.73
N LYS A 15 1.53 -0.53 -16.65
CA LYS A 15 0.14 -0.82 -17.05
C LYS A 15 -0.84 0.05 -16.27
N LEU A 16 -0.68 0.14 -14.95
CA LEU A 16 -1.51 1.00 -14.11
C LEU A 16 -1.41 2.47 -14.51
N ARG A 17 -0.20 2.98 -14.71
CA ARG A 17 0.06 4.34 -15.17
C ARG A 17 -0.66 4.64 -16.50
N ASN A 18 -0.58 3.71 -17.44
CA ASN A 18 -1.20 3.83 -18.76
C ASN A 18 -2.70 3.51 -18.78
N LYS A 19 -3.29 3.17 -17.62
CA LYS A 19 -4.69 2.70 -17.49
C LYS A 19 -4.98 1.46 -18.33
N GLU A 20 -3.97 0.62 -18.53
CA GLU A 20 -4.10 -0.68 -19.16
C GLU A 20 -4.73 -1.69 -18.20
N LYS A 21 -5.24 -2.78 -18.76
CA LYS A 21 -5.89 -3.83 -17.97
C LYS A 21 -4.83 -4.61 -17.17
N VAL A 22 -4.96 -4.58 -15.85
CA VAL A 22 -4.19 -5.40 -14.90
C VAL A 22 -5.14 -6.44 -14.30
N ASP A 23 -4.68 -7.67 -14.16
CA ASP A 23 -5.53 -8.72 -13.60
C ASP A 23 -5.60 -8.67 -12.07
N ASN A 24 -6.65 -9.28 -11.48
CA ASN A 24 -6.85 -9.26 -10.04
C ASN A 24 -5.73 -9.97 -9.26
N LYS A 25 -5.03 -10.94 -9.87
CA LYS A 25 -3.92 -11.65 -9.22
C LYS A 25 -2.67 -10.76 -9.16
N GLU A 26 -2.41 -9.99 -10.21
CA GLU A 26 -1.36 -8.97 -10.26
C GLU A 26 -1.65 -7.88 -9.22
N LEU A 27 -2.89 -7.39 -9.14
CA LEU A 27 -3.31 -6.40 -8.14
C LEU A 27 -3.18 -6.92 -6.70
N ASP A 28 -3.62 -8.14 -6.43
CA ASP A 28 -3.47 -8.75 -5.10
C ASP A 28 -2.00 -8.93 -4.70
N ARG A 29 -1.13 -9.31 -5.65
CA ARG A 29 0.32 -9.38 -5.41
C ARG A 29 0.91 -7.98 -5.18
N LEU A 30 0.43 -6.97 -5.90
CA LEU A 30 0.91 -5.60 -5.79
C LEU A 30 0.71 -5.01 -4.39
N LYS A 31 -0.33 -5.42 -3.65
CA LYS A 31 -0.58 -5.02 -2.25
C LYS A 31 0.63 -5.19 -1.33
N MET A 32 1.50 -6.16 -1.61
CA MET A 32 2.70 -6.43 -0.80
C MET A 32 3.85 -5.44 -1.04
N TYR A 33 3.78 -4.67 -2.12
CA TYR A 33 4.89 -3.85 -2.61
C TYR A 33 4.52 -2.38 -2.72
N ILE A 34 3.29 -2.01 -2.37
CA ILE A 34 2.86 -0.63 -2.35
C ILE A 34 3.18 0.02 -1.01
N PRO A 35 3.68 1.26 -1.00
CA PRO A 35 3.75 2.03 0.23
C PRO A 35 2.33 2.25 0.77
N LEU A 36 2.16 2.05 2.08
CA LEU A 36 0.91 2.37 2.76
C LEU A 36 0.68 3.88 2.69
N HIS A 37 -0.31 4.28 1.90
CA HIS A 37 -0.77 5.66 1.82
C HIS A 37 -1.98 5.80 2.74
N LEU A 38 -1.72 6.20 3.98
CA LEU A 38 -2.78 6.59 4.90
C LEU A 38 -3.36 7.93 4.43
N THR A 39 -4.67 7.99 4.24
CA THR A 39 -5.36 9.26 4.02
C THR A 39 -5.28 10.11 5.28
N LYS A 40 -5.46 11.43 5.15
CA LYS A 40 -5.48 12.34 6.30
C LYS A 40 -6.54 11.92 7.32
N GLU A 41 -7.72 11.52 6.86
CA GLU A 41 -8.82 11.03 7.71
C GLU A 41 -8.38 9.78 8.49
N HIS A 42 -7.74 8.82 7.81
CA HIS A 42 -7.26 7.61 8.45
C HIS A 42 -6.14 7.89 9.48
N ALA A 43 -5.25 8.84 9.18
CA ALA A 43 -4.21 9.28 10.11
C ALA A 43 -4.81 9.96 11.36
N GLU A 44 -5.87 10.76 11.20
CA GLU A 44 -6.60 11.40 12.30
C GLU A 44 -7.34 10.36 13.16
N GLU A 45 -7.98 9.36 12.55
CA GLU A 45 -8.60 8.25 13.27
C GLU A 45 -7.58 7.45 14.08
N MET A 46 -6.42 7.15 13.49
CA MET A 46 -5.32 6.48 14.20
C MET A 46 -4.79 7.34 15.35
N ALA A 47 -4.59 8.64 15.13
CA ALA A 47 -4.10 9.55 16.17
C ALA A 47 -5.07 9.60 17.36
N LYS A 48 -6.37 9.74 17.09
CA LYS A 48 -7.41 9.71 18.13
C LYS A 48 -7.43 8.37 18.86
N MET A 49 -7.33 7.25 18.15
CA MET A 49 -7.30 5.93 18.76
C MET A 49 -6.08 5.77 19.69
N VAL A 50 -4.92 6.28 19.29
CA VAL A 50 -3.70 6.27 20.12
C VAL A 50 -3.90 7.12 21.38
N GLU A 51 -4.52 8.28 21.27
CA GLU A 51 -4.87 9.12 22.42
C GLU A 51 -5.84 8.42 23.37
N GLU A 52 -6.90 7.81 22.86
CA GLU A 52 -7.89 7.06 23.67
C GLU A 52 -7.25 5.87 24.41
N ILE A 53 -6.29 5.19 23.78
CA ILE A 53 -5.51 4.12 24.41
C ILE A 53 -4.62 4.69 25.53
N ARG A 54 -3.94 5.81 25.25
CA ARG A 54 -3.06 6.47 26.22
C ARG A 54 -3.81 6.99 27.45
N GLU A 55 -5.03 7.48 27.26
CA GLU A 55 -5.92 7.95 28.32
C GLU A 55 -6.67 6.82 29.04
N GLY A 56 -6.48 5.56 28.62
CA GLY A 56 -7.15 4.40 29.21
C GLY A 56 -8.65 4.29 28.89
N LYS A 57 -9.15 5.11 27.96
CA LYS A 57 -10.54 5.09 27.47
C LYS A 57 -10.81 3.89 26.55
N ARG A 58 -9.76 3.34 25.94
CA ARG A 58 -9.81 2.19 25.04
C ARG A 58 -8.68 1.22 25.34
N GLN A 59 -8.93 -0.08 25.14
CA GLN A 59 -7.86 -1.09 25.19
C GLN A 59 -7.03 -1.08 23.88
N PRO A 60 -5.74 -1.43 23.93
CA PRO A 60 -4.96 -1.67 22.73
C PRO A 60 -5.62 -2.71 21.82
N LEU A 61 -5.49 -2.51 20.51
CA LEU A 61 -6.06 -3.44 19.52
C LEU A 61 -5.58 -4.88 19.72
N SER A 62 -6.51 -5.82 19.58
CA SER A 62 -6.22 -7.25 19.54
C SER A 62 -5.32 -7.59 18.35
N LYS A 63 -4.84 -8.83 18.28
CA LYS A 63 -4.11 -9.29 17.09
C LYS A 63 -5.02 -9.36 15.86
N GLU A 64 -6.27 -9.82 16.03
CA GLU A 64 -7.22 -9.86 14.92
C GLU A 64 -7.57 -8.45 14.43
N GLU A 65 -7.88 -7.51 15.34
CA GLU A 65 -8.23 -6.14 14.96
C GLU A 65 -7.09 -5.43 14.21
N ARG A 66 -5.84 -5.66 14.63
CA ARG A 66 -4.67 -5.14 13.91
C ARG A 66 -4.54 -5.75 12.51
N ALA A 67 -4.81 -7.04 12.36
CA ALA A 67 -4.73 -7.71 11.07
C ALA A 67 -5.82 -7.22 10.10
N GLU A 68 -7.05 -7.05 10.59
CA GLU A 68 -8.17 -6.50 9.82
C GLU A 68 -7.90 -5.06 9.38
N MET A 69 -7.47 -4.21 10.32
CA MET A 69 -7.08 -2.82 10.01
C MET A 69 -5.95 -2.78 8.98
N HIS A 70 -4.93 -3.62 9.13
CA HIS A 70 -3.83 -3.69 8.18
C HIS A 70 -4.30 -4.15 6.78
N GLN A 71 -5.19 -5.13 6.69
CA GLN A 71 -5.78 -5.56 5.41
C GLN A 71 -6.57 -4.45 4.74
N LYS A 72 -7.41 -3.74 5.51
CA LYS A 72 -8.18 -2.60 5.01
C LYS A 72 -7.26 -1.51 4.46
N ASN A 73 -6.20 -1.19 5.20
CA ASN A 73 -5.26 -0.13 4.81
C ASN A 73 -4.47 -0.48 3.56
N MET A 74 -4.11 -1.76 3.39
CA MET A 74 -3.48 -2.23 2.15
C MET A 74 -4.43 -2.12 0.95
N ALA A 75 -5.71 -2.44 1.12
CA ALA A 75 -6.70 -2.32 0.05
C ALA A 75 -6.89 -0.85 -0.36
N GLU A 76 -7.12 0.05 0.60
CA GLU A 76 -7.25 1.48 0.34
C GLU A 76 -5.99 2.08 -0.31
N SER A 77 -4.80 1.67 0.15
CA SER A 77 -3.53 2.11 -0.44
C SER A 77 -3.38 1.66 -1.89
N LEU A 78 -3.86 0.45 -2.22
CA LEU A 78 -3.84 -0.05 -3.60
C LEU A 78 -4.73 0.80 -4.49
N ASP A 79 -5.97 1.04 -4.07
CA ASP A 79 -6.93 1.85 -4.83
C ASP A 79 -6.38 3.26 -5.06
N ASN A 80 -5.81 3.88 -4.01
CA ASN A 80 -5.18 5.19 -4.10
C ASN A 80 -4.04 5.22 -5.11
N ILE A 81 -3.15 4.22 -5.11
CA ILE A 81 -2.05 4.15 -6.07
C ILE A 81 -2.55 3.92 -7.49
N VAL A 82 -3.50 3.01 -7.69
CA VAL A 82 -4.11 2.74 -9.01
C VAL A 82 -4.71 4.01 -9.60
N GLU A 83 -5.37 4.84 -8.78
CA GLU A 83 -5.94 6.11 -9.22
C GLU A 83 -4.93 7.25 -9.38
N ALA A 84 -3.83 7.23 -8.62
CA ALA A 84 -2.85 8.31 -8.58
C ALA A 84 -1.76 8.14 -9.66
N LEU A 85 -1.29 6.93 -9.94
CA LEU A 85 -0.20 6.68 -10.90
C LEU A 85 -0.43 7.34 -12.28
N PRO A 86 -1.64 7.31 -12.88
CA PRO A 86 -1.88 7.98 -14.17
C PRO A 86 -1.84 9.50 -14.11
N LYS A 87 -1.95 10.09 -12.91
CA LYS A 87 -2.01 11.54 -12.67
C LYS A 87 -0.65 12.11 -12.21
N MET A 88 0.29 11.25 -11.83
CA MET A 88 1.62 11.63 -11.40
C MET A 88 2.46 12.15 -12.57
N ASP A 89 3.29 13.16 -12.30
CA ASP A 89 4.35 13.54 -13.24
C ASP A 89 5.48 12.48 -13.26
N GLU A 90 6.41 12.59 -14.21
CA GLU A 90 7.50 11.61 -14.37
C GLU A 90 8.37 11.46 -13.11
N LYS A 91 8.58 12.55 -12.38
CA LYS A 91 9.41 12.54 -11.18
C LYS A 91 8.69 11.78 -10.06
N GLN A 92 7.43 12.14 -9.80
CA GLN A 92 6.56 11.47 -8.83
C GLN A 92 6.40 9.98 -9.14
N TYR A 93 6.20 9.65 -10.42
CA TYR A 93 6.09 8.26 -10.87
C TYR A 93 7.39 7.48 -10.63
N THR A 94 8.54 8.07 -10.95
CA THR A 94 9.85 7.43 -10.74
C THR A 94 10.13 7.20 -9.25
N GLU A 95 9.76 8.16 -8.40
CA GLU A 95 9.85 8.03 -6.95
C GLU A 95 8.94 6.90 -6.44
N ALA A 96 7.67 6.86 -6.87
CA ALA A 96 6.73 5.80 -6.50
C ALA A 96 7.21 4.41 -6.93
N CYS A 97 7.75 4.27 -8.15
CA CYS A 97 8.36 3.03 -8.63
C CYS A 97 9.56 2.61 -7.77
N THR A 98 10.39 3.58 -7.38
CA THR A 98 11.57 3.33 -6.54
C THR A 98 11.17 2.85 -5.15
N MET A 99 10.12 3.43 -4.57
CA MET A 99 9.55 2.97 -3.30
C MET A 99 9.03 1.54 -3.41
N CYS A 100 8.26 1.23 -4.47
CA CYS A 100 7.72 -0.12 -4.68
C CYS A 100 8.83 -1.16 -4.86
N GLU A 101 9.87 -0.83 -5.64
CA GLU A 101 11.04 -1.71 -5.83
C GLU A 101 11.82 -1.91 -4.52
N THR A 102 11.92 -0.87 -3.69
CA THR A 102 12.56 -0.97 -2.37
C THR A 102 11.79 -1.94 -1.46
N LEU A 103 10.46 -1.82 -1.41
CA LEU A 103 9.59 -2.73 -0.66
C LEU A 103 9.70 -4.16 -1.19
N ARG A 104 9.70 -4.34 -2.52
CA ARG A 104 9.90 -5.65 -3.16
C ARG A 104 11.20 -6.31 -2.71
N ARG A 105 12.30 -5.57 -2.66
CA ARG A 105 13.59 -6.09 -2.19
C ARG A 105 13.57 -6.45 -0.70
N GLN A 106 12.88 -5.67 0.13
CA GLN A 106 12.76 -5.98 1.56
C GLN A 106 11.93 -7.23 1.80
N VAL A 107 10.78 -7.35 1.12
CA VAL A 107 9.89 -8.52 1.22
C VAL A 107 10.57 -9.77 0.67
N ALA A 108 11.32 -9.68 -0.43
CA ALA A 108 12.03 -10.83 -1.00
C ALA A 108 13.23 -11.32 -0.17
N ARG A 109 13.66 -10.57 0.85
CA ARG A 109 14.75 -10.94 1.76
C ARG A 109 14.27 -11.64 3.04
N ASN A 110 12.97 -11.54 3.34
CA ASN A 110 12.31 -12.20 4.47
C ASN A 110 11.65 -13.50 4.04
#